data_AF-A0A7K3QQ52-F1
#
_entry.id   AF-A0A7K3QQ52-F1
#
_cell.length_a   1.000
_cell.length_b   1.000
_cell.length_c   1.000
_cell.angle_alpha   90.00
_cell.angle_beta   90.00
_cell.angle_gamma   90.00
#
_symmetry.space_group_name_H-M   'P 1'
#
loop_
_entity.id
_entity.type
_entity.pdbx_description
1 polymer ?
#
loop_
_entity_poly.entity_id
_entity_poly.type
_entity_poly.pdbx_seq_one_letter_code
_entity_poly.pdbx_strand_id
1 'polypeptide(L)'
;LVPRLPVVLGLRLAPRSGGAEEMALGQALSDLSAPARAAFVLLRVEGLTADHTRGVLEAAGVANAQVAVRQAVRLDASLGRAAEAVLTSDEFDACTLRARPTDLVRRRRRVGLAALAVLAGALTVGGLAAVTYSAPDTQESSARRPRSADLVRVGPGEWADTSRVDFTAWPARGDRVRDRALLDR
;
A
#
# COMPACT_ATOMS: atom_id res chain seq x y z
N LEU A 1 -3.92 36.11 -23.54
CA LEU A 1 -3.58 34.82 -22.90
C LEU A 1 -4.70 33.84 -23.16
N VAL A 2 -4.43 32.72 -23.84
CA VAL A 2 -5.43 31.65 -23.99
C VAL A 2 -5.48 30.88 -22.68
N PRO A 3 -6.64 30.74 -22.00
CA PRO A 3 -6.71 30.02 -20.74
C PRO A 3 -6.32 28.55 -20.96
N ARG A 4 -5.32 28.09 -20.21
CA ARG A 4 -4.93 26.68 -20.20
C ARG A 4 -5.92 25.91 -19.34
N LEU A 5 -6.65 24.98 -19.96
CA LEU A 5 -7.53 24.06 -19.24
C LEU A 5 -6.70 23.17 -18.30
N PRO A 6 -7.18 22.88 -17.08
CA PRO A 6 -6.49 21.99 -16.18
C PRO A 6 -6.45 20.57 -16.76
N VAL A 7 -5.23 20.06 -17.01
CA VAL A 7 -5.03 18.65 -17.42
C VAL A 7 -5.06 17.78 -16.17
N VAL A 8 -6.07 16.92 -16.06
CA VAL A 8 -6.23 15.97 -14.94
C VAL A 8 -5.87 14.56 -15.41
N LEU A 9 -4.77 14.02 -14.89
CA LEU A 9 -4.39 12.63 -15.10
C LEU A 9 -5.05 11.75 -14.04
N GLY A 10 -5.75 10.70 -14.48
CA GLY A 10 -6.41 9.73 -13.59
C GLY A 10 -7.79 10.18 -13.12
N LEU A 11 -8.73 10.37 -14.05
CA LEU A 11 -10.15 10.50 -13.69
C LEU A 11 -10.69 9.14 -13.25
N ARG A 12 -11.54 9.12 -12.22
CA ARG A 12 -12.36 7.97 -11.85
C ARG A 12 -13.77 8.21 -12.34
N LEU A 13 -14.29 7.24 -13.11
CA LEU A 13 -15.69 7.21 -13.49
C LEU A 13 -16.49 6.55 -12.36
N ALA A 14 -17.54 7.21 -11.92
CA ALA A 14 -18.50 6.65 -10.99
C ALA A 14 -19.92 6.89 -11.54
N PRO A 15 -20.86 5.94 -11.39
CA PRO A 15 -22.26 6.20 -11.64
C PRO A 15 -22.74 7.42 -10.83
N ARG A 16 -23.84 8.03 -11.26
CA ARG A 16 -24.49 9.07 -10.46
C ARG A 16 -24.89 8.44 -9.13
N SER A 17 -24.38 8.99 -8.02
CA SER A 17 -24.78 8.52 -6.69
C SER A 17 -26.23 8.90 -6.46
N GLY A 18 -27.12 7.92 -6.49
CA GLY A 18 -28.52 8.07 -6.15
C GLY A 18 -28.81 8.45 -4.70
N GLY A 19 -30.08 8.73 -4.42
CA GLY A 19 -30.59 8.96 -3.07
C GLY A 19 -30.54 7.73 -2.15
N ALA A 20 -30.99 7.89 -0.91
CA ALA A 20 -30.96 6.81 0.10
C ALA A 20 -31.76 5.56 -0.33
N GLU A 21 -32.87 5.75 -1.04
CA GLU A 21 -33.73 4.66 -1.53
C GLU A 21 -33.02 3.81 -2.60
N GLU A 22 -32.20 4.43 -3.44
CA GLU A 22 -31.40 3.76 -4.46
C GLU A 22 -30.24 2.97 -3.85
N MET A 23 -29.60 3.51 -2.81
CA MET A 23 -28.61 2.74 -2.04
C MET A 23 -29.26 1.53 -1.34
N ALA A 24 -30.47 1.69 -0.80
CA ALA A 24 -31.22 0.59 -0.20
C ALA A 24 -31.58 -0.49 -1.22
N LEU A 25 -32.00 -0.10 -2.44
CA LEU A 25 -32.27 -1.02 -3.54
C LEU A 25 -31.00 -1.78 -3.98
N GLY A 26 -29.89 -1.05 -4.18
CA GLY A 26 -28.61 -1.64 -4.55
C GLY A 26 -28.11 -2.64 -3.50
N GLN A 27 -28.30 -2.34 -2.22
CA GLN A 27 -27.98 -3.25 -1.12
C GLN A 27 -28.88 -4.50 -1.14
N ALA A 28 -30.20 -4.32 -1.24
CA ALA A 28 -31.14 -5.43 -1.27
C ALA A 28 -30.92 -6.37 -2.46
N LEU A 29 -30.54 -5.84 -3.63
CA LEU A 29 -30.15 -6.63 -4.80
C LEU A 29 -28.81 -7.35 -4.59
N SER A 30 -27.88 -6.76 -3.85
CA SER A 30 -26.58 -7.37 -3.55
C SER A 30 -26.72 -8.60 -2.66
N ASP A 31 -27.74 -8.63 -1.79
CA ASP A 31 -28.06 -9.79 -0.93
C ASP A 31 -28.72 -10.95 -1.70
N LEU A 32 -29.18 -10.71 -2.93
CA LEU A 32 -29.77 -11.75 -3.78
C LEU A 32 -28.71 -12.60 -4.49
N SER A 33 -29.12 -13.79 -4.92
CA SER A 33 -28.34 -14.60 -5.85
C SER A 33 -28.28 -13.94 -7.24
N ALA A 34 -27.25 -14.25 -8.03
CA ALA A 34 -27.14 -13.71 -9.39
C ALA A 34 -28.36 -14.03 -10.29
N PRO A 35 -28.92 -15.26 -10.29
CA PRO A 35 -30.14 -15.56 -11.04
C PRO A 35 -31.36 -14.80 -10.51
N ALA A 36 -31.45 -14.53 -9.21
CA ALA A 36 -32.56 -13.77 -8.65
C ALA A 36 -32.49 -12.28 -9.01
N ARG A 37 -31.29 -11.69 -9.09
CA ARG A 37 -31.11 -10.34 -9.66
C ARG A 37 -31.54 -10.30 -11.12
N ALA A 38 -31.15 -11.29 -11.92
CA ALA A 38 -31.58 -11.38 -13.33
C ALA A 38 -33.11 -11.51 -13.43
N ALA A 39 -33.71 -12.37 -12.60
CA ALA A 39 -35.16 -12.51 -12.53
C ALA A 39 -35.86 -11.19 -12.18
N PHE A 40 -35.30 -10.41 -11.24
CA PHE A 40 -35.83 -9.11 -10.86
C PHE A 40 -35.83 -8.12 -12.04
N VAL A 41 -34.74 -8.04 -12.80
CA VAL A 41 -34.64 -7.19 -14.00
C VAL A 41 -35.63 -7.64 -15.07
N LEU A 42 -35.73 -8.94 -15.35
CA LEU A 42 -36.68 -9.48 -16.33
C LEU A 42 -38.14 -9.19 -15.97
N LEU A 43 -38.49 -9.25 -14.69
CA LEU A 43 -39.82 -8.92 -14.22
C LEU A 43 -40.10 -7.41 -14.29
N ARG A 44 -39.15 -6.57 -13.90
CA ARG A 44 -39.37 -5.13 -13.65
C ARG A 44 -38.98 -4.21 -14.78
N VAL A 45 -37.88 -4.49 -15.46
CA VAL A 45 -37.39 -3.68 -16.58
C VAL A 45 -37.98 -4.19 -17.89
N GLU A 46 -37.97 -5.50 -18.10
CA GLU A 46 -38.51 -6.12 -19.32
C GLU A 46 -40.02 -6.41 -19.24
N GLY A 47 -40.63 -6.29 -18.05
CA GLY A 47 -42.07 -6.48 -17.86
C GLY A 47 -42.57 -7.91 -18.10
N LEU A 48 -41.69 -8.92 -18.04
CA LEU A 48 -42.07 -10.31 -18.25
C LEU A 48 -42.93 -10.84 -17.11
N THR A 49 -43.79 -11.82 -17.41
CA THR A 49 -44.50 -12.56 -16.36
C THR A 49 -43.56 -13.53 -15.64
N ALA A 50 -43.92 -13.94 -14.42
CA ALA A 50 -43.14 -14.91 -13.64
C ALA A 50 -42.84 -16.21 -14.41
N ASP A 51 -43.81 -16.69 -15.19
CA ASP A 51 -43.65 -17.89 -16.01
C ASP A 51 -42.70 -17.69 -17.19
N HIS A 52 -42.79 -16.55 -17.90
CA HIS A 52 -41.86 -16.23 -18.98
C HIS A 52 -40.44 -16.03 -18.46
N THR A 53 -40.27 -15.29 -17.36
CA THR A 53 -38.97 -15.11 -16.70
C THR A 53 -38.37 -16.44 -16.30
N ARG A 54 -39.16 -17.34 -15.71
CA ARG A 54 -38.71 -18.69 -15.39
C ARG A 54 -38.23 -19.42 -16.64
N GLY A 55 -39.00 -19.40 -17.72
CA GLY A 55 -38.63 -20.04 -18.99
C GLY A 55 -37.32 -19.51 -19.57
N VAL A 56 -37.10 -18.18 -19.52
CA VAL A 56 -35.84 -17.55 -19.95
C VAL A 56 -34.65 -18.03 -19.10
N LEU A 57 -34.81 -18.09 -17.78
CA LEU A 57 -33.74 -18.56 -16.89
C LEU A 57 -33.44 -20.05 -17.06
N GLU A 58 -34.47 -20.89 -17.26
CA GLU A 58 -34.31 -22.31 -17.56
C GLU A 58 -33.58 -22.52 -18.90
N ALA A 59 -33.94 -21.76 -19.94
CA ALA A 59 -33.26 -21.79 -21.23
C ALA A 59 -31.79 -21.33 -21.12
N ALA A 60 -31.48 -20.42 -20.18
CA ALA A 60 -30.12 -20.01 -19.85
C ALA A 60 -29.36 -21.02 -18.96
N GLY A 61 -29.95 -22.17 -18.62
CA GLY A 61 -29.31 -23.23 -17.84
C GLY A 61 -29.35 -23.03 -16.32
N VAL A 62 -30.20 -22.14 -15.80
CA VAL A 62 -30.34 -21.92 -14.36
C VAL A 62 -31.11 -23.07 -13.71
N ALA A 63 -30.40 -23.93 -12.97
CA ALA A 63 -30.96 -25.14 -12.36
C ALA A 63 -32.16 -24.91 -11.43
N ASN A 64 -32.22 -23.78 -10.72
CA ASN A 64 -33.29 -23.46 -9.75
C ASN A 64 -34.04 -22.16 -10.12
N ALA A 65 -34.41 -22.00 -11.39
CA ALA A 65 -35.08 -20.80 -11.91
C ALA A 65 -36.32 -20.39 -11.09
N GLN A 66 -37.15 -21.37 -10.69
CA GLN A 66 -38.30 -21.14 -9.79
C GLN A 66 -37.92 -20.45 -8.47
N VAL A 67 -36.81 -20.83 -7.85
CA VAL A 67 -36.34 -20.21 -6.60
C VAL A 67 -35.91 -18.77 -6.85
N ALA A 68 -35.20 -18.54 -7.95
CA ALA A 68 -34.74 -17.21 -8.35
C ALA A 68 -35.91 -16.24 -8.60
N VAL A 69 -36.94 -16.70 -9.32
CA VAL A 69 -38.17 -15.92 -9.55
C VAL A 69 -38.89 -15.63 -8.25
N ARG A 70 -39.04 -16.61 -7.34
CA ARG A 70 -39.65 -16.37 -6.02
C ARG A 70 -38.86 -15.38 -5.16
N GLN A 71 -37.53 -15.39 -5.23
CA GLN A 71 -36.69 -14.40 -4.54
C GLN A 71 -36.93 -13.00 -5.10
N ALA A 72 -36.96 -12.85 -6.43
CA ALA A 72 -37.22 -11.59 -7.09
C ALA A 72 -38.61 -11.02 -6.78
N VAL A 73 -39.65 -11.85 -6.85
CA VAL A 73 -41.03 -11.44 -6.53
C VAL A 73 -41.18 -10.97 -5.08
N ARG A 74 -40.50 -11.63 -4.13
CA ARG A 74 -40.50 -11.21 -2.72
C ARG A 74 -39.82 -9.87 -2.53
N LEU A 75 -38.69 -9.66 -3.21
CA LEU A 75 -38.01 -8.36 -3.17
C LEU A 75 -38.91 -7.27 -3.78
N ASP A 76 -39.52 -7.52 -4.94
CA ASP A 76 -40.42 -6.57 -5.60
C ASP A 76 -41.61 -6.17 -4.72
N ALA A 77 -42.24 -7.15 -4.07
CA ALA A 77 -43.33 -6.91 -3.12
C ALA A 77 -42.89 -6.06 -1.91
N SER A 78 -41.62 -6.20 -1.46
CA SER A 78 -41.09 -5.43 -0.32
C SER A 78 -40.72 -3.98 -0.67
N LEU A 79 -40.42 -3.71 -1.94
CA LEU A 79 -39.99 -2.40 -2.42
C LEU A 79 -41.17 -1.48 -2.77
N GLY A 80 -42.33 -2.04 -3.12
CA GLY A 80 -43.54 -1.30 -3.45
C GLY A 80 -43.37 -0.31 -4.62
N ARG A 81 -44.23 0.71 -4.71
CA ARG A 81 -44.21 1.71 -5.79
C ARG A 81 -42.97 2.63 -5.78
N ALA A 82 -42.23 2.70 -4.67
CA ALA A 82 -41.05 3.56 -4.57
C ALA A 82 -39.89 3.07 -5.46
N ALA A 83 -39.69 1.75 -5.59
CA ALA A 83 -38.66 1.22 -6.49
C ALA A 83 -38.96 1.43 -7.97
N GLU A 84 -40.24 1.61 -8.35
CA GLU A 84 -40.61 1.92 -9.73
C GLU A 84 -40.06 3.28 -10.17
N ALA A 85 -40.21 4.30 -9.31
CA ALA A 85 -39.63 5.62 -9.53
C ALA A 85 -38.10 5.59 -9.56
N VAL A 86 -37.47 4.74 -8.74
CA VAL A 86 -36.01 4.60 -8.69
C VAL A 86 -35.47 3.96 -9.97
N LEU A 87 -36.05 2.83 -10.43
CA LEU A 87 -35.58 2.10 -11.61
C LEU A 87 -35.83 2.83 -12.94
N THR A 88 -36.84 3.69 -13.00
CA THR A 88 -37.14 4.52 -14.19
C THR A 88 -36.56 5.92 -14.10
N SER A 89 -35.87 6.26 -13.00
CA SER A 89 -35.23 7.56 -12.85
C SER A 89 -34.03 7.68 -13.80
N ASP A 90 -33.84 8.88 -14.35
CA ASP A 90 -32.67 9.29 -15.14
C ASP A 90 -31.35 9.11 -14.36
N GLU A 91 -31.44 8.89 -13.05
CA GLU A 91 -30.31 8.67 -12.14
C GLU A 91 -29.72 7.25 -12.28
N PHE A 92 -30.56 6.29 -12.71
CA PHE A 92 -30.21 4.90 -13.02
C PHE A 92 -29.86 4.68 -14.51
N ASP A 93 -29.58 5.73 -15.28
CA ASP A 93 -29.06 5.57 -16.63
C ASP A 93 -27.63 5.00 -16.59
N ALA A 94 -27.50 3.71 -16.92
CA ALA A 94 -26.23 3.01 -17.03
C ALA A 94 -25.24 3.68 -18.01
N CYS A 95 -25.74 4.54 -18.90
CA CYS A 95 -24.94 5.30 -19.86
C CYS A 95 -24.40 6.62 -19.28
N THR A 96 -24.84 7.04 -18.09
CA THR A 96 -24.35 8.26 -17.44
C THR A 96 -23.30 7.96 -16.37
N LEU A 97 -22.06 8.36 -16.66
CA LEU A 97 -20.93 8.24 -15.73
C LEU A 97 -20.39 9.63 -15.39
N ARG A 98 -20.26 9.90 -14.09
CA ARG A 98 -19.59 11.10 -13.58
C ARG A 98 -18.09 10.85 -13.53
N ALA A 99 -17.33 11.65 -14.27
CA ALA A 99 -15.88 11.73 -14.11
C ALA A 99 -15.54 12.60 -12.89
N ARG A 100 -14.98 11.98 -11.85
CA ARG A 100 -14.38 12.72 -10.73
C ARG A 100 -12.86 12.70 -10.85
N PRO A 101 -12.18 13.84 -10.58
CA PRO A 101 -10.75 13.83 -10.32
C PRO A 101 -10.44 12.80 -9.25
N THR A 102 -9.45 11.93 -9.46
CA THR A 102 -8.83 11.26 -8.32
C THR A 102 -8.32 12.34 -7.37
N ASP A 103 -8.26 12.04 -6.07
CA ASP A 103 -7.93 13.01 -5.02
C ASP A 103 -6.54 13.65 -5.22
N LEU A 104 -6.50 14.69 -6.06
CA LEU A 104 -5.31 15.42 -6.47
C LEU A 104 -4.70 16.15 -5.27
N VAL A 105 -5.53 16.60 -4.33
CA VAL A 105 -5.10 17.30 -3.12
C VAL A 105 -4.30 16.33 -2.24
N ARG A 106 -4.80 15.11 -2.05
CA ARG A 106 -4.11 14.09 -1.27
C ARG A 106 -2.82 13.61 -1.95
N ARG A 107 -2.78 13.56 -3.28
CA ARG A 107 -1.53 13.31 -4.03
C ARG A 107 -0.52 14.46 -3.85
N ARG A 108 -0.95 15.72 -4.00
CA ARG A 108 -0.09 16.91 -3.80
C ARG A 108 0.49 16.97 -2.40
N ARG A 109 -0.32 16.67 -1.37
CA ARG A 109 0.15 16.58 0.01
C ARG A 109 1.20 15.49 0.19
N ARG A 110 0.98 14.29 -0.37
CA ARG A 110 1.97 13.19 -0.31
C ARG A 110 3.29 13.54 -0.98
N VAL A 111 3.24 14.18 -2.16
CA VAL A 111 4.46 14.63 -2.87
C VAL A 111 5.18 15.72 -2.06
N GLY A 112 4.44 16.69 -1.51
CA GLY A 112 5.02 17.71 -0.63
C GLY A 112 5.69 17.12 0.61
N LEU A 113 5.04 16.17 1.28
CA LEU A 113 5.61 15.47 2.42
C LEU A 113 6.85 14.63 2.05
N ALA A 114 6.82 13.95 0.90
CA ALA A 114 7.99 13.21 0.41
C ALA A 114 9.18 14.13 0.11
N ALA A 115 8.93 15.28 -0.53
CA ALA A 115 9.97 16.28 -0.79
C ALA A 115 10.57 16.85 0.50
N LEU A 116 9.73 17.15 1.50
CA LEU A 116 10.19 17.58 2.83
C LEU A 116 11.01 16.49 3.54
N ALA A 117 10.60 15.23 3.46
CA ALA A 117 11.36 14.12 4.04
C ALA A 117 12.73 13.95 3.37
N VAL A 118 12.81 14.08 2.04
CA VAL A 118 14.09 14.03 1.31
C VAL A 118 15.00 15.21 1.70
N LEU A 119 14.45 16.43 1.79
CA LEU A 119 15.23 17.60 2.22
C LEU A 119 15.73 17.45 3.66
N ALA A 120 14.87 16.98 4.58
CA ALA A 120 15.27 16.71 5.95
C ALA A 120 16.38 15.64 6.02
N GLY A 121 16.25 14.56 5.23
CA GLY A 121 17.28 13.53 5.11
C GLY A 121 18.60 14.05 4.55
N ALA A 122 18.56 14.93 3.53
CA ALA A 122 19.76 15.55 2.98
C ALA A 122 20.44 16.48 4.01
N LEU A 123 19.66 17.25 4.78
CA LEU A 123 20.18 18.11 5.84
C LEU A 123 20.76 17.31 7.01
N THR A 124 20.15 16.18 7.40
CA THR A 124 20.71 15.34 8.47
C THR A 124 22.00 14.66 8.02
N VAL A 125 22.06 14.13 6.80
CA VAL A 125 23.30 13.54 6.24
C VAL A 125 24.39 14.61 6.07
N GLY A 126 24.05 15.78 5.53
CA GLY A 126 25.00 16.89 5.39
C GLY A 126 25.48 17.44 6.74
N GLY A 127 24.60 17.54 7.73
CA GLY A 127 24.94 17.97 9.09
C GLY A 127 25.85 16.97 9.79
N LEU A 128 25.58 15.66 9.69
CA LEU A 128 26.46 14.61 10.21
C LEU A 128 27.84 14.66 9.57
N ALA A 129 27.92 14.82 8.24
CA ALA A 129 29.19 14.97 7.53
C ALA A 129 29.97 16.21 7.99
N ALA A 130 29.29 17.35 8.20
CA ALA A 130 29.92 18.57 8.69
C ALA A 130 30.42 18.45 10.14
N VAL A 131 29.68 17.75 11.01
CA VAL A 131 30.09 17.46 12.39
C VAL A 131 31.28 16.49 12.41
N THR A 132 31.31 15.47 11.56
CA THR A 132 32.49 14.58 11.43
C THR A 132 33.71 15.29 10.85
N TYR A 133 33.52 16.32 10.02
CA TYR A 133 34.62 17.12 9.47
C TYR A 133 35.12 18.22 10.41
N SER A 134 34.26 18.65 11.36
CA SER A 134 34.55 19.73 12.31
C SER A 134 34.91 19.22 13.72
N ALA A 135 34.92 17.89 13.92
CA ALA A 135 35.50 17.32 15.12
C ALA A 135 37.00 17.68 15.13
N PRO A 136 37.54 18.26 16.23
CA PRO A 136 38.98 18.50 16.32
C PRO A 136 39.66 17.15 16.18
N ASP A 137 40.72 17.10 15.36
CA ASP A 137 41.57 15.91 15.13
C ASP A 137 41.73 15.15 16.44
N THR A 138 40.88 14.15 16.64
CA THR A 138 41.19 13.08 17.58
C THR A 138 42.22 12.35 16.79
N GLN A 139 43.49 12.72 17.02
CA GLN A 139 44.67 12.25 16.31
C GLN A 139 44.30 11.04 15.49
N GLU A 140 44.16 11.25 14.18
CA GLU A 140 44.29 10.16 13.25
C GLU A 140 45.56 9.45 13.71
N SER A 141 45.37 8.33 14.40
CA SER A 141 46.33 7.27 14.43
C SER A 141 46.32 6.82 12.98
N SER A 142 46.99 7.62 12.13
CA SER A 142 47.49 7.19 10.86
C SER A 142 48.06 5.83 11.17
N ALA A 143 47.46 4.80 10.57
CA ALA A 143 47.77 3.42 10.84
C ALA A 143 49.20 3.15 10.31
N ARG A 144 50.19 3.77 10.94
CA ARG A 144 51.59 3.42 10.82
C ARG A 144 51.66 2.07 11.49
N ARG A 145 51.80 1.05 10.64
CA ARG A 145 52.08 -0.31 11.08
C ARG A 145 53.23 -0.22 12.10
N PRO A 146 53.02 -0.64 13.35
CA PRO A 146 54.09 -0.59 14.35
C PRO A 146 55.26 -1.43 13.82
N ARG A 147 56.48 -0.90 13.89
CA ARG A 147 57.67 -1.67 13.51
C ARG A 147 57.99 -2.63 14.64
N SER A 148 58.69 -3.72 14.32
CA SER A 148 59.16 -4.68 15.33
C SER A 148 59.92 -4.03 16.50
N ALA A 149 60.70 -2.97 16.22
CA ALA A 149 61.45 -2.20 17.20
C ALA A 149 60.56 -1.40 18.15
N ASP A 150 59.32 -1.12 17.77
CA ASP A 150 58.34 -0.38 18.58
C ASP A 150 57.56 -1.33 19.53
N LEU A 151 57.79 -2.65 19.46
CA LEU A 151 57.09 -3.66 20.25
C LEU A 151 57.79 -3.95 21.59
N VAL A 152 57.02 -3.90 22.68
CA VAL A 152 57.49 -4.27 24.03
C VAL A 152 56.87 -5.61 24.45
N ARG A 153 57.68 -6.48 25.05
CA ARG A 153 57.18 -7.76 25.59
C ARG A 153 56.66 -7.56 27.00
N VAL A 154 55.42 -7.94 27.21
CA VAL A 154 54.73 -7.88 28.50
C VAL A 154 54.63 -9.29 29.10
N GLY A 155 54.57 -9.39 30.43
CA GLY A 155 54.47 -10.66 31.16
C GLY A 155 53.18 -11.44 30.85
N PRO A 156 53.16 -12.78 31.00
CA PRO A 156 52.09 -13.66 30.53
C PRO A 156 50.74 -13.56 31.28
N GLY A 157 50.59 -12.66 32.25
CA GLY A 157 49.33 -12.44 32.99
C GLY A 157 48.78 -11.00 32.92
N GLU A 158 49.58 -10.04 32.46
CA GLU A 158 49.24 -8.61 32.51
C GLU A 158 48.07 -8.23 31.59
N TRP A 159 47.83 -9.00 30.52
CA TRP A 159 46.66 -8.79 29.66
C TRP A 159 45.34 -9.08 30.39
N ALA A 160 45.33 -10.01 31.34
CA ALA A 160 44.10 -10.39 32.04
C ALA A 160 43.64 -9.33 33.05
N ASP A 161 44.53 -8.45 33.49
CA ASP A 161 44.28 -7.43 34.52
C ASP A 161 44.18 -6.00 33.94
N THR A 162 44.05 -5.87 32.62
CA THR A 162 43.90 -4.57 31.97
C THR A 162 42.43 -4.19 31.78
N SER A 163 42.06 -2.96 32.17
CA SER A 163 40.74 -2.38 31.90
C SER A 163 40.61 -1.84 30.47
N ARG A 164 41.66 -1.96 29.66
CA ARG A 164 41.68 -1.48 28.28
C ARG A 164 41.04 -2.50 27.34
N VAL A 165 40.09 -2.02 26.51
CA VAL A 165 39.28 -2.84 25.58
C VAL A 165 39.82 -2.74 24.13
N ASP A 166 41.03 -2.22 23.94
CA ASP A 166 41.68 -2.12 22.64
C ASP A 166 42.42 -3.41 22.28
N PHE A 167 42.36 -3.83 21.01
CA PHE A 167 42.99 -5.08 20.53
C PHE A 167 44.52 -4.96 20.36
N THR A 168 45.16 -4.08 21.12
CA THR A 168 46.59 -3.74 20.98
C THR A 168 47.51 -4.71 21.73
N ALA A 169 46.97 -5.53 22.63
CA ALA A 169 47.70 -6.55 23.37
C ALA A 169 47.02 -7.93 23.26
N TRP A 170 47.78 -8.96 22.90
CA TRP A 170 47.28 -10.35 22.84
C TRP A 170 48.40 -11.35 23.19
N PRO A 171 48.10 -12.45 23.90
CA PRO A 171 49.08 -13.47 24.20
C PRO A 171 49.42 -14.27 22.94
N ALA A 172 50.71 -14.27 22.58
CA ALA A 172 51.20 -15.17 21.53
C ALA A 172 51.10 -16.63 21.99
N ARG A 173 50.59 -17.52 21.13
CA ARG A 173 50.40 -18.96 21.41
C ARG A 173 51.21 -19.81 20.43
N GLY A 174 51.58 -21.02 20.87
CA GLY A 174 52.30 -22.01 20.06
C GLY A 174 53.82 -21.92 20.15
N ASP A 175 54.53 -22.75 19.37
CA ASP A 175 55.96 -22.98 19.55
C ASP A 175 56.86 -21.86 19.00
N ARG A 176 56.28 -20.88 18.28
CA ARG A 176 57.01 -19.76 17.65
C ARG A 176 56.94 -18.44 18.42
N VAL A 177 56.54 -18.46 19.69
CA VAL A 177 56.41 -17.25 20.55
C VAL A 177 57.72 -16.44 20.70
N ARG A 178 58.87 -17.08 20.45
CA ARG A 178 60.21 -16.47 20.49
C ARG A 178 60.80 -16.15 19.12
N ASP A 179 60.08 -16.42 18.03
CA ASP A 179 60.57 -16.17 16.67
C ASP A 179 60.42 -14.68 16.32
N ARG A 180 61.54 -13.96 16.38
CA ARG A 180 61.59 -12.51 16.08
C ARG A 180 61.61 -12.24 14.57
N ALA A 181 62.06 -13.18 13.75
CA ALA A 181 62.17 -12.97 12.31
C ALA A 181 60.79 -12.80 11.64
N LEU A 182 59.73 -13.31 12.28
CA LEU A 182 58.35 -13.11 11.83
C LEU A 182 57.82 -11.69 12.07
N LEU A 183 58.44 -10.90 12.96
CA LEU A 183 57.98 -9.54 13.28
C LEU A 183 58.47 -8.51 12.24
N ASP A 184 59.48 -8.86 11.45
CA ASP A 184 60.14 -8.00 10.46
C ASP A 184 59.71 -8.29 9.00
N ARG A 185 58.65 -9.08 8.79
CA ARG A 185 58.19 -9.53 7.47
C ARG A 185 56.91 -8.85 6.99
#